data_AF-A0A1G4MHB1-F1
#
_entry.id   AF-A0A1G4MHB1-F1
#
_cell.length_a   1.000
_cell.length_b   1.000
_cell.length_c   1.000
_cell.angle_alpha   90.00
_cell.angle_beta   90.00
_cell.angle_gamma   90.00
#
_symmetry.space_group_name_H-M   'P 1'
#
loop_
_entity.id
_entity.type
_entity.pdbx_description
1 polymer ?
#
loop_
_entity_poly.entity_id
_entity_poly.type
_entity_poly.pdbx_seq_one_letter_code
_entity_poly.pdbx_strand_id
1 'polypeptide(L)'
;MSDDRSYRMLIMLEDAVPSEEVTDASGKTDSVGESARDEAPVRATHEFVDELVLPVEIEDFDNLNEWFDSFDADICIPNEGFIKYEISSDGLVVLLLARERAHVLDLIRAFVASHH
;
A
#
# COMPACT_ATOMS: atom_id res chain seq x y z
N MET A 1 10.08 4.87 30.55
CA MET A 1 10.51 4.02 29.42
C MET A 1 9.28 3.96 28.56
N SER A 2 9.20 4.83 27.56
CA SER A 2 8.00 4.96 26.74
C SER A 2 7.82 3.65 26.01
N ASP A 3 6.75 2.94 26.34
CA ASP A 3 6.41 1.67 25.70
C ASP A 3 6.33 1.91 24.20
N ASP A 4 7.19 1.24 23.44
CA ASP A 4 7.24 1.25 21.97
C ASP A 4 6.03 0.45 21.42
N ARG A 5 4.82 0.73 21.94
CA ARG A 5 3.55 0.07 21.58
C ARG A 5 2.73 0.93 20.64
N SER A 6 3.37 1.83 19.91
CA SER A 6 2.73 2.62 18.88
C SER A 6 2.68 1.85 17.57
N TYR A 7 1.59 2.00 16.81
CA TYR A 7 1.54 1.43 15.47
C TYR A 7 2.59 2.08 14.55
N ARG A 8 3.21 1.27 13.70
CA ARG A 8 4.13 1.74 12.66
C ARG A 8 3.48 1.58 11.30
N MET A 9 3.30 2.70 10.60
CA MET A 9 2.76 2.76 9.25
C MET A 9 3.90 2.81 8.24
N LEU A 10 4.08 1.71 7.50
CA LEU A 10 4.99 1.59 6.37
C LEU A 10 4.27 2.02 5.10
N ILE A 11 4.85 2.95 4.35
CA ILE A 11 4.30 3.40 3.08
C ILE A 11 5.12 2.84 1.92
N MET A 12 4.43 2.15 1.02
CA MET A 12 4.97 1.53 -0.17
C MET A 12 4.27 2.10 -1.41
N LEU A 13 5.04 2.43 -2.44
CA LEU A 13 4.49 2.77 -3.75
C LEU A 13 4.41 1.52 -4.61
N GLU A 14 3.21 1.19 -5.10
CA GLU A 14 3.00 0.23 -6.17
C GLU A 14 3.11 0.94 -7.52
N ASP A 15 4.05 0.50 -8.35
CA ASP A 15 4.09 0.85 -9.77
C ASP A 15 3.32 -0.25 -10.50
N ALA A 16 2.14 0.08 -11.02
CA ALA A 16 1.45 -0.77 -11.96
C ALA A 16 2.21 -0.65 -13.28
N VAL A 17 3.18 -1.54 -13.52
CA VAL A 17 3.78 -1.65 -14.85
C VAL A 17 2.64 -1.89 -15.83
N PRO A 18 2.32 -0.92 -16.71
CA PRO A 18 1.34 -1.18 -17.75
C PRO A 18 1.91 -2.35 -18.54
N SER A 19 1.06 -3.32 -18.85
CA SER A 19 1.34 -4.41 -19.75
C SER A 19 1.55 -3.85 -21.18
N GLU A 20 2.56 -3.01 -21.37
CA GLU A 20 3.06 -2.66 -22.69
C GLU A 20 3.81 -3.88 -23.20
N GLU A 21 3.09 -4.62 -24.04
CA GLU A 21 3.57 -5.38 -25.17
C GLU A 21 5.08 -5.68 -25.11
N VAL A 22 5.41 -6.83 -24.53
CA VAL A 22 6.69 -7.47 -24.80
C VAL A 22 6.66 -7.92 -26.26
N THR A 23 6.95 -7.02 -27.20
CA THR A 23 7.48 -7.42 -28.50
C THR A 23 8.90 -7.91 -28.28
N ASP A 24 9.03 -9.12 -27.71
CA ASP A 24 10.30 -9.81 -27.68
C ASP A 24 10.56 -10.33 -29.10
N ALA A 25 11.30 -9.51 -29.85
CA ALA A 25 12.03 -9.94 -31.01
C ALA A 25 13.16 -10.90 -30.59
N SER A 26 12.80 -12.12 -30.20
CA SER A 26 13.75 -13.22 -30.15
C SER A 26 13.02 -14.54 -30.35
N GLY A 27 13.08 -15.01 -31.59
CA GLY A 27 12.51 -16.29 -31.99
C GLY A 27 13.07 -17.44 -31.16
N LYS A 28 12.16 -18.22 -30.57
CA LYS A 28 12.41 -19.63 -30.31
C LYS A 28 11.09 -20.37 -30.34
N THR A 29 10.86 -21.04 -31.46
CA THR A 29 9.87 -22.10 -31.61
C THR A 29 10.14 -23.18 -30.57
N ASP A 30 9.18 -23.46 -29.70
CA ASP A 30 8.94 -24.84 -29.30
C ASP A 30 7.44 -25.00 -29.03
N SER A 31 6.86 -25.88 -29.83
CA SER A 31 5.46 -26.28 -29.80
C SER A 31 5.22 -27.18 -28.58
N VAL A 32 4.04 -27.06 -27.97
CA VAL A 32 3.19 -28.13 -27.38
C VAL A 32 2.41 -27.57 -26.18
N GLY A 33 1.08 -27.70 -26.21
CA GLY A 33 0.27 -27.87 -25.00
C GLY A 33 -0.81 -26.83 -24.75
N GLU A 34 -2.06 -27.22 -24.98
CA GLU A 34 -3.29 -26.49 -24.70
C GLU A 34 -3.52 -26.18 -23.20
N SER A 35 -4.06 -24.99 -22.96
CA SER A 35 -5.05 -24.61 -21.92
C SER A 35 -4.67 -24.72 -20.44
N ALA A 36 -4.17 -23.61 -19.89
CA ALA A 36 -4.80 -22.91 -18.76
C ALA A 36 -4.20 -21.50 -18.70
N ARG A 37 -5.05 -20.49 -18.46
CA ARG A 37 -4.67 -19.08 -18.33
C ARG A 37 -3.79 -18.94 -17.09
N ASP A 38 -2.48 -18.98 -17.29
CA ASP A 38 -1.51 -18.50 -16.30
C ASP A 38 -1.57 -16.97 -16.42
N GLU A 39 -2.40 -16.34 -15.57
CA GLU A 39 -2.27 -14.90 -15.32
C GLU A 39 -0.84 -14.70 -14.83
N ALA A 40 0.04 -14.26 -15.74
CA ALA A 40 1.39 -13.89 -15.40
C ALA A 40 1.32 -13.01 -14.16
N PRO A 41 2.09 -13.30 -13.09
CA PRO A 41 2.05 -12.50 -11.89
C PRO A 41 2.42 -11.09 -12.32
N VAL A 42 1.45 -10.18 -12.24
CA VAL A 42 1.66 -8.76 -12.44
C VAL A 42 2.83 -8.42 -11.52
N ARG A 43 4.00 -8.13 -12.11
CA ARG A 43 5.20 -7.80 -11.35
C ARG A 43 5.02 -6.40 -10.79
N ALA A 44 4.09 -6.25 -9.84
CA ALA A 44 3.95 -5.04 -9.07
C ALA A 44 5.24 -4.86 -8.26
N THR A 45 5.98 -3.81 -8.56
CA THR A 45 7.13 -3.42 -7.74
C THR A 45 6.60 -2.59 -6.58
N HIS A 46 6.76 -3.10 -5.35
CA HIS A 46 6.50 -2.35 -4.14
C HIS A 46 7.80 -1.67 -3.70
N GLU A 47 7.86 -0.35 -3.86
CA GLU A 47 9.00 0.45 -3.41
C GLU A 47 8.69 1.02 -2.03
N PHE A 48 9.51 0.69 -1.02
CA PHE A 48 9.40 1.32 0.29
C PHE A 48 9.79 2.80 0.20
N VAL A 49 8.89 3.68 0.64
CA VAL A 49 9.10 5.13 0.59
C VAL A 49 9.37 5.71 1.96
N ASP A 50 8.56 5.33 2.95
CA ASP A 50 8.61 5.98 4.25
C ASP A 50 8.04 5.12 5.38
N GLU A 51 8.43 5.45 6.61
CA GLU A 51 7.88 4.88 7.84
C GLU A 51 7.37 6.02 8.74
N LEU A 52 6.11 5.92 9.17
CA LEU A 52 5.47 6.87 10.08
C LEU A 52 5.05 6.14 11.35
N VAL A 53 5.30 6.74 12.51
CA VAL A 53 4.79 6.23 13.78
C VAL A 53 3.44 6.88 14.05
N LEU A 54 2.40 6.07 14.21
CA LEU A 54 1.07 6.53 14.55
C LEU A 54 1.00 6.83 16.05
N PRO A 55 0.27 7.88 16.45
CA PRO A 55 0.07 8.25 17.86
C PRO A 55 -0.95 7.35 18.58
N VAL A 56 -1.24 6.17 18.02
CA VAL A 56 -2.23 5.21 18.55
C VAL A 56 -1.50 4.01 19.13
N GLU A 57 -1.93 3.59 20.32
CA GLU A 57 -1.38 2.41 21.01
C GLU A 57 -2.02 1.11 20.48
N ILE A 58 -1.23 0.04 20.42
CA ILE A 58 -1.68 -1.31 20.00
C ILE A 58 -2.80 -1.86 20.88
N GLU A 59 -2.88 -1.42 22.14
CA GLU A 59 -3.89 -1.87 23.08
C GLU A 59 -5.25 -1.17 22.86
N ASP A 60 -5.26 -0.07 22.11
CA ASP A 60 -6.42 0.82 21.92
C ASP A 60 -7.04 0.65 20.51
N PHE A 61 -7.52 -0.57 20.22
CA PHE A 61 -8.15 -0.90 18.93
C PHE A 61 -9.38 -0.04 18.60
N ASP A 62 -10.15 0.41 19.60
CA ASP A 62 -11.29 1.29 19.39
C ASP A 62 -10.84 2.66 18.84
N ASN A 63 -9.81 3.25 19.44
CA ASN A 63 -9.22 4.52 19.00
C ASN A 63 -8.55 4.37 17.64
N LEU A 64 -7.88 3.23 17.40
CA LEU A 64 -7.35 2.89 16.09
C LEU A 64 -8.46 2.89 15.03
N ASN A 65 -9.61 2.27 15.33
CA ASN A 65 -10.71 2.19 14.39
C ASN A 65 -11.34 3.57 14.12
N GLU A 66 -11.53 4.42 15.13
CA GLU A 66 -12.00 5.80 14.94
C GLU A 66 -11.02 6.66 14.12
N TRP A 67 -9.72 6.48 14.38
CA TRP A 67 -8.66 7.13 13.61
C TRP A 67 -8.68 6.67 12.15
N PHE A 68 -8.79 5.36 11.90
CA PHE A 68 -8.88 4.82 10.56
C PHE A 68 -10.18 5.18 9.86
N ASP A 69 -11.31 5.29 10.56
CA ASP A 69 -12.56 5.78 9.97
C ASP A 69 -12.40 7.22 9.45
N SER A 70 -11.68 8.06 10.21
CA SER A 70 -11.37 9.44 9.80
C SER A 70 -10.38 9.46 8.63
N PHE A 71 -9.33 8.64 8.71
CA PHE A 71 -8.36 8.48 7.63
C PHE A 71 -9.01 7.97 6.34
N ASP A 72 -9.93 7.02 6.45
CA ASP A 72 -10.66 6.45 5.32
C ASP A 72 -11.52 7.54 4.67
N ALA A 73 -12.26 8.32 5.47
CA ALA A 73 -13.09 9.42 4.98
C ALA A 73 -12.30 10.53 4.27
N ASP A 74 -11.16 10.95 4.83
CA ASP A 74 -10.37 12.06 4.30
C ASP A 74 -9.39 11.66 3.19
N ILE A 75 -8.86 10.43 3.22
CA ILE A 75 -7.78 9.99 2.32
C ILE A 75 -8.22 8.84 1.41
N CYS A 76 -8.80 7.77 1.95
CA CYS A 76 -9.12 6.59 1.14
C CYS A 76 -10.31 6.81 0.20
N ILE A 77 -11.44 7.35 0.68
CA ILE A 77 -12.63 7.64 -0.14
C ILE A 77 -12.30 8.52 -1.36
N PRO A 78 -11.57 9.65 -1.23
CA PRO A 78 -11.24 10.45 -2.42
C PRO A 78 -10.25 9.79 -3.37
N ASN A 79 -9.53 8.75 -2.92
CA ASN A 79 -8.51 8.03 -3.69
C ASN A 79 -8.85 6.54 -3.85
N GLU A 80 -10.13 6.20 -3.78
CA GLU A 80 -10.64 4.83 -3.78
C GLU A 80 -10.15 4.09 -5.04
N GLY A 81 -9.58 2.90 -4.85
CA GLY A 81 -9.00 2.07 -5.92
C GLY A 81 -7.51 2.26 -6.19
N PHE A 82 -6.87 3.29 -5.62
CA PHE A 82 -5.42 3.55 -5.74
C PHE A 82 -4.65 3.42 -4.44
N ILE A 83 -5.35 3.22 -3.33
CA ILE A 83 -4.78 3.01 -2.01
C ILE A 83 -5.29 1.66 -1.51
N LYS A 84 -4.38 0.84 -1.01
CA LYS A 84 -4.68 -0.36 -0.24
C LYS A 84 -3.91 -0.27 1.07
N TYR A 85 -4.49 -0.76 2.14
CA TYR A 85 -3.82 -0.82 3.42
C TYR A 85 -4.09 -2.14 4.10
N GLU A 86 -3.14 -2.58 4.91
CA GLU A 86 -3.21 -3.78 5.71
C GLU A 86 -2.80 -3.43 7.13
N ILE A 87 -3.67 -3.73 8.10
CA ILE A 87 -3.44 -3.48 9.51
C ILE A 87 -3.22 -4.84 10.17
N SER A 88 -2.02 -5.02 10.71
CA SER A 88 -1.65 -6.19 11.48
C SER A 88 -1.85 -5.93 12.97
N SER A 89 -2.36 -6.92 13.69
CA SER A 89 -2.56 -6.86 15.14
C SER A 89 -1.26 -6.71 15.94
N ASP A 90 -0.10 -6.94 15.32
CA ASP A 90 1.22 -6.82 15.94
C ASP A 90 1.75 -5.37 15.98
N GLY A 91 0.93 -4.38 15.60
CA GLY A 91 1.35 -2.97 15.59
C GLY A 91 1.94 -2.48 14.28
N LEU A 92 1.69 -3.20 13.18
CA LEU A 92 2.19 -2.83 11.86
C LEU A 92 1.03 -2.45 10.94
N VAL A 93 1.15 -1.33 10.25
CA VAL A 93 0.25 -0.89 9.20
C VAL A 93 1.07 -0.81 7.92
N VAL A 94 0.64 -1.46 6.87
CA VAL A 94 1.28 -1.39 5.55
C VAL A 94 0.33 -0.68 4.62
N LEU A 95 0.79 0.39 3.99
CA LEU A 95 0.00 1.19 3.06
C LEU A 95 0.65 1.10 1.68
N LEU A 96 -0.11 0.62 0.71
CA LEU A 96 0.27 0.47 -0.68
C LEU A 96 -0.46 1.56 -1.47
N LEU A 97 0.30 2.48 -2.05
CA LEU A 97 -0.22 3.54 -2.90
C LEU A 97 0.21 3.36 -4.33
N ALA A 98 -0.70 3.49 -5.28
CA ALA A 98 -0.34 3.57 -6.69
C ALA A 98 0.53 4.81 -6.94
N ARG A 99 1.60 4.65 -7.72
CA ARG A 99 2.51 5.76 -8.09
C ARG A 99 1.80 6.92 -8.77
N GLU A 100 0.72 6.63 -9.49
CA GLU A 100 -0.17 7.63 -10.11
C GLU A 100 -0.76 8.62 -9.09
N ARG A 101 -0.86 8.20 -7.83
CA ARG A 101 -1.38 8.96 -6.69
C ARG A 101 -0.31 9.28 -5.65
N ALA A 102 0.95 9.46 -6.06
CA ALA A 102 2.05 9.82 -5.15
C ALA A 102 1.78 11.09 -4.30
N HIS A 103 0.94 12.02 -4.76
CA HIS A 103 0.52 13.21 -3.99
C HIS A 103 -0.26 12.89 -2.71
N VAL A 104 -0.86 11.70 -2.64
CA VAL A 104 -1.57 11.23 -1.44
C VAL A 104 -0.58 10.97 -0.30
N LEU A 105 0.69 10.65 -0.60
CA LEU A 105 1.75 10.54 0.40
C LEU A 105 1.84 11.81 1.26
N ASP A 106 1.76 12.98 0.63
CA ASP A 106 1.84 14.26 1.33
C ASP A 106 0.60 14.48 2.20
N LEU A 107 -0.58 14.02 1.76
CA LEU A 107 -1.80 14.05 2.56
C LEU A 107 -1.70 13.14 3.79
N ILE A 108 -1.19 11.92 3.62
CA ILE A 108 -0.98 10.97 4.71
C ILE A 108 0.00 11.54 5.73
N ARG A 109 1.14 12.05 5.26
CA ARG A 109 2.13 12.69 6.11
C ARG A 109 1.55 13.88 6.88
N ALA A 110 0.77 14.72 6.21
CA ALA A 110 0.11 15.86 6.85
C ALA A 110 -0.95 15.42 7.87
N PHE A 111 -1.72 14.38 7.55
CA PHE A 111 -2.76 13.83 8.43
C PHE A 111 -2.15 13.23 9.69
N VAL A 112 -1.14 12.35 9.53
CA VAL A 112 -0.42 11.76 10.66
C VAL A 112 0.24 12.85 11.51
N ALA A 113 0.88 13.85 10.89
CA ALA A 113 1.50 14.96 11.61
C ALA A 113 0.48 15.87 12.33
N SER A 114 -0.73 16.00 11.81
CA SER A 114 -1.80 16.78 12.45
C SER A 114 -2.48 16.04 13.60
N HIS A 115 -2.41 14.72 13.61
CA HIS A 115 -2.99 13.85 14.64
C HIS A 115 -1.97 13.37 15.68
N HIS A 116 -0.69 13.75 15.54
CA HIS A 116 0.42 13.48 16.47
C HIS A 116 0.54 14.55 17.57
#